data_AF-A0A6L4YTV7-F1
#
_entry.id   AF-A0A6L4YTV7-F1
#
_cell.length_a   1.000
_cell.length_b   1.000
_cell.length_c   1.000
_cell.angle_alpha   90.00
_cell.angle_beta   90.00
_cell.angle_gamma   90.00
#
_symmetry.space_group_name_H-M   'P 1'
#
loop_
_entity.id
_entity.type
_entity.pdbx_description
1 polymer ?
#
loop_
_entity_poly.entity_id
_entity_poly.type
_entity_poly.pdbx_seq_one_letter_code
_entity_poly.pdbx_strand_id
1 'polypeptide(L)'
;MSELKAEKKIIFSTSISREQSKDTGLAMILILLLAGFFSGNPVLYKLAIPVVLVVMIAPGWFYPIAVLWFGLSHLIGTLMSQVLLALVYFIVVLPVAMFRKMAGIDSLRLRQFRKGTSTVMHIRNHLFRPEDIEKPY
;
A
#
# COMPACT_ATOMS: atom_id res chain seq x y z
N MET A 1 -23.88 -6.64 -25.61
CA MET A 1 -22.76 -5.72 -25.90
C MET A 1 -22.83 -4.39 -25.13
N SER A 2 -24.02 -3.96 -24.67
CA SER A 2 -24.26 -2.73 -23.89
C SER A 2 -23.81 -2.82 -22.42
N GLU A 3 -23.93 -3.99 -21.80
CA GLU A 3 -23.66 -4.25 -20.37
C GLU A 3 -22.17 -4.09 -20.00
N LEU A 4 -21.27 -4.59 -20.85
CA LEU A 4 -19.81 -4.52 -20.66
C LEU A 4 -19.24 -3.09 -20.65
N LYS A 5 -19.97 -2.12 -21.25
CA LYS A 5 -19.54 -0.71 -21.28
C LYS A 5 -19.96 0.04 -20.01
N ALA A 6 -20.98 -0.45 -19.30
CA ALA A 6 -21.46 0.15 -18.05
C ALA A 6 -20.50 -0.16 -16.89
N GLU A 7 -20.01 -1.40 -16.80
CA GLU A 7 -19.12 -1.83 -15.72
C GLU A 7 -17.78 -1.06 -15.71
N LYS A 8 -17.21 -0.83 -16.90
CA LYS A 8 -15.95 -0.09 -17.05
C LYS A 8 -16.06 1.40 -16.70
N LYS A 9 -17.28 1.96 -16.74
CA LYS A 9 -17.54 3.39 -16.48
C LYS A 9 -17.62 3.71 -14.98
N ILE A 10 -17.95 2.72 -14.15
CA ILE A 10 -18.10 2.90 -12.69
C ILE A 10 -16.74 3.02 -11.99
N ILE A 11 -15.68 2.43 -12.54
CA ILE A 11 -14.32 2.46 -11.95
C ILE A 11 -13.66 3.86 -12.07
N PHE A 12 -14.10 4.70 -13.01
CA PHE A 12 -13.47 6.01 -13.29
C PHE A 12 -14.32 7.24 -12.93
N SER A 13 -15.42 7.08 -12.21
CA SER A 13 -16.26 8.21 -11.76
C SER A 13 -15.75 8.79 -10.44
N THR A 14 -14.49 9.23 -10.38
CA THR A 14 -14.11 10.23 -9.39
C THR A 14 -14.55 11.58 -9.95
N SER A 15 -15.72 12.07 -9.52
CA SER A 15 -16.13 13.43 -9.81
C SER A 15 -15.19 14.37 -9.05
N ILE A 16 -14.06 14.73 -9.67
CA ILE A 16 -13.10 15.63 -9.05
C ILE A 16 -13.81 16.97 -8.85
N SER A 17 -14.02 17.30 -7.58
CA SER A 17 -14.76 18.50 -7.20
C SER A 17 -13.92 19.74 -7.50
N ARG A 18 -14.60 20.87 -7.74
CA ARG A 18 -13.95 22.18 -7.92
C ARG A 18 -13.06 22.53 -6.72
N GLU A 19 -13.37 22.00 -5.55
CA GLU A 19 -12.58 22.11 -4.33
C GLU A 19 -11.26 21.34 -4.42
N GLN A 20 -11.29 20.08 -4.86
CA GLN A 20 -10.08 19.27 -5.06
C GLN A 20 -9.13 19.86 -6.11
N SER A 21 -9.67 20.53 -7.13
CA SER A 21 -8.86 21.27 -8.11
C SER A 21 -8.20 22.51 -7.50
N LYS A 22 -8.86 23.20 -6.56
CA LYS A 22 -8.26 24.30 -5.78
C LYS A 22 -7.16 23.79 -4.87
N ASP A 23 -7.40 22.69 -4.14
CA ASP A 23 -6.43 22.09 -3.23
C ASP A 23 -5.16 21.65 -3.96
N THR A 24 -5.31 21.07 -5.16
CA THR A 24 -4.19 20.71 -6.02
C THR A 24 -3.41 21.94 -6.48
N GLY A 25 -4.12 23.02 -6.85
CA GLY A 25 -3.51 24.30 -7.19
C GLY A 25 -2.71 24.90 -6.03
N LEU A 26 -3.28 24.89 -4.82
CA LEU A 26 -2.62 25.35 -3.59
C LEU A 26 -1.40 24.50 -3.25
N ALA A 27 -1.48 23.18 -3.38
CA ALA A 27 -0.33 22.29 -3.17
C ALA A 27 0.81 22.59 -4.16
N MET A 28 0.50 22.85 -5.44
CA MET A 28 1.49 23.20 -6.45
C MET A 28 2.18 24.54 -6.14
N ILE A 29 1.41 25.54 -5.69
CA ILE A 29 1.95 26.83 -5.24
C ILE A 29 2.91 26.63 -4.06
N LEU A 30 2.52 25.82 -3.08
CA LEU A 30 3.34 25.54 -1.90
C LEU A 30 4.66 24.86 -2.30
N ILE A 31 4.62 23.89 -3.22
CA ILE A 31 5.83 23.26 -3.76
C ILE A 31 6.73 24.29 -4.43
N LEU A 32 6.16 25.19 -5.24
CA LEU A 32 6.94 26.21 -5.95
C LEU A 32 7.58 27.24 -5.00
N LEU A 33 6.88 27.61 -3.92
CA LEU A 33 7.42 28.49 -2.88
C LEU A 33 8.53 27.82 -2.07
N LEU A 34 8.35 26.54 -1.70
CA LEU A 34 9.39 25.76 -1.02
C LEU A 34 10.62 25.59 -1.91
N ALA A 35 10.43 25.25 -3.18
CA ALA A 35 11.51 25.16 -4.15
C ALA A 35 12.24 26.51 -4.33
N GLY A 36 11.50 27.62 -4.35
CA GLY A 36 12.07 28.97 -4.42
C GLY A 36 12.89 29.31 -3.17
N PHE A 37 12.39 28.93 -2.00
CA PHE A 37 13.06 29.13 -0.72
C PHE A 37 14.38 28.33 -0.63
N PHE A 38 14.38 27.06 -1.01
CA PHE A 38 15.59 26.24 -1.00
C PHE A 38 16.58 26.59 -2.12
N SER A 39 16.08 26.98 -3.30
CA SER A 39 16.94 27.30 -4.44
C SER A 39 17.49 28.73 -4.41
N GLY A 40 16.94 29.62 -3.58
CA GLY A 40 17.31 31.05 -3.51
C GLY A 40 17.05 31.83 -4.81
N ASN A 41 16.34 31.25 -5.78
CA ASN A 41 16.17 31.83 -7.11
C ASN A 41 14.93 32.73 -7.14
N PRO A 42 15.08 34.05 -7.39
CA PRO A 42 13.97 35.00 -7.38
C PRO A 42 12.96 34.77 -8.52
N VAL A 43 13.33 34.03 -9.56
CA VAL A 43 12.46 33.70 -10.70
C VAL A 43 11.29 32.81 -10.27
N LEU A 44 11.50 31.90 -9.30
CA LEU A 44 10.45 31.00 -8.82
C LEU A 44 9.33 31.77 -8.09
N TYR A 45 9.67 32.78 -7.31
CA TYR A 45 8.68 33.64 -6.65
C TYR A 45 7.86 34.44 -7.65
N LYS A 46 8.50 34.95 -8.72
CA LYS A 46 7.80 35.67 -9.80
C LYS A 46 6.83 34.77 -10.57
N LEU A 47 7.11 33.48 -10.67
CA LEU A 47 6.20 32.48 -11.26
C LEU A 47 5.08 32.05 -10.29
N ALA A 48 5.33 32.02 -8.99
CA ALA A 48 4.32 31.63 -8.00
C ALA A 48 3.15 32.63 -7.93
N ILE A 49 3.43 33.92 -8.00
CA ILE A 49 2.41 35.00 -7.93
C ILE A 49 1.31 34.85 -9.01
N PRO A 50 1.61 34.75 -10.31
CA PRO A 50 0.58 34.58 -11.34
C PRO A 50 -0.12 33.22 -11.22
N VAL A 51 0.56 32.16 -10.80
CA VAL A 51 -0.05 30.84 -10.58
C VAL A 51 -1.11 30.88 -9.48
N VAL A 52 -0.86 31.61 -8.38
CA VAL A 52 -1.86 31.87 -7.32
C VAL A 52 -3.10 32.57 -7.89
N LEU A 53 -2.91 33.60 -8.70
CA LEU A 53 -4.02 34.33 -9.32
C LEU A 53 -4.86 33.42 -10.24
N VAL A 54 -4.20 32.56 -11.03
CA VAL A 54 -4.89 31.59 -11.90
C VAL A 54 -5.69 30.57 -11.06
N VAL A 55 -5.14 30.08 -9.94
CA VAL A 55 -5.86 29.18 -9.02
C VAL A 55 -7.11 29.86 -8.45
N MET A 56 -7.05 31.15 -8.10
CA MET A 56 -8.19 31.89 -7.56
C MET A 56 -9.28 32.16 -8.61
N ILE A 57 -8.90 32.51 -9.84
CA ILE A 57 -9.83 32.89 -10.92
C ILE A 57 -10.45 31.65 -11.58
N ALA A 58 -9.62 30.68 -11.92
CA ALA A 58 -10.00 29.54 -12.75
C ALA A 58 -9.40 28.23 -12.23
N PRO A 59 -9.88 27.72 -11.07
CA PRO A 59 -9.40 26.44 -10.53
C PRO A 59 -9.67 25.25 -11.47
N GLY A 60 -10.63 25.39 -12.40
CA GLY A 60 -10.92 24.38 -13.41
C GLY A 60 -9.76 24.12 -14.38
N TRP A 61 -8.80 25.04 -14.52
CA TRP A 61 -7.63 24.81 -15.38
C TRP A 61 -6.65 23.78 -14.77
N PHE A 62 -6.68 23.63 -13.45
CA PHE A 62 -5.90 22.62 -12.74
C PHE A 62 -6.59 21.25 -12.71
N TYR A 63 -7.81 21.13 -13.26
CA TYR A 63 -8.54 19.87 -13.32
C TYR A 63 -7.75 18.69 -13.96
N PRO A 64 -7.13 18.81 -15.15
CA PRO A 64 -6.37 17.69 -15.73
C PRO A 64 -5.18 17.27 -14.86
N ILE A 65 -4.54 18.24 -14.20
CA ILE A 65 -3.43 17.99 -13.27
C ILE A 65 -3.95 17.30 -12.02
N ALA A 66 -5.09 17.74 -11.48
CA ALA A 66 -5.76 17.11 -10.35
C ALA A 66 -6.15 15.66 -10.68
N VAL A 67 -6.71 15.39 -11.87
CA VAL A 67 -7.01 14.02 -12.32
C VAL A 67 -5.76 13.14 -12.29
N LEU A 68 -4.66 13.62 -12.86
CA LEU A 68 -3.41 12.87 -12.87
C LEU A 68 -2.85 12.67 -11.45
N TRP A 69 -2.86 13.71 -10.63
CA TRP A 69 -2.34 13.70 -9.27
C TRP A 69 -3.13 12.76 -8.35
N PHE A 70 -4.46 12.85 -8.37
CA PHE A 70 -5.34 11.99 -7.58
C PHE A 70 -5.32 10.55 -8.09
N GLY A 71 -5.27 10.34 -9.41
CA GLY A 71 -5.10 9.00 -9.99
C GLY A 71 -3.80 8.34 -9.55
N LEU A 72 -2.70 9.08 -9.57
CA LEU A 72 -1.40 8.62 -9.07
C LEU A 72 -1.46 8.34 -7.56
N SER A 73 -2.06 9.25 -6.78
CA SER A 73 -2.20 9.08 -5.33
C SER A 73 -3.02 7.84 -4.98
N HIS A 74 -4.07 7.54 -5.73
CA HIS A 74 -4.88 6.34 -5.54
C HIS A 74 -4.11 5.06 -5.89
N LEU A 75 -3.35 5.07 -6.98
CA LEU A 75 -2.48 3.96 -7.35
C LEU A 75 -1.43 3.69 -6.26
N ILE A 76 -0.75 4.74 -5.80
CA ILE A 76 0.22 4.65 -4.71
C ILE A 76 -0.46 4.13 -3.44
N GLY A 77 -1.62 4.68 -3.06
CA GLY A 77 -2.37 4.24 -1.88
C GLY A 77 -2.74 2.75 -1.92
N THR A 78 -3.08 2.23 -3.10
CA THR A 78 -3.39 0.81 -3.30
C THR A 78 -2.14 -0.05 -3.10
N LEU A 79 -1.00 0.37 -3.66
CA LEU A 79 0.27 -0.32 -3.52
C LEU A 79 0.84 -0.22 -2.10
N MET A 80 0.54 0.85 -1.36
CA MET A 80 1.08 1.07 -0.01
C MET A 80 0.73 -0.05 0.96
N SER A 81 -0.47 -0.62 0.90
CA SER A 81 -0.82 -1.76 1.77
C SER A 81 0.11 -2.96 1.55
N GLN A 82 0.40 -3.28 0.28
CA GLN A 82 1.32 -4.36 -0.08
C GLN A 82 2.76 -4.02 0.31
N VAL A 83 3.19 -2.77 0.10
CA VAL A 83 4.52 -2.29 0.47
C VAL A 83 4.73 -2.35 1.98
N LEU A 84 3.75 -1.92 2.77
CA LEU A 84 3.80 -1.98 4.23
C LEU A 84 3.89 -3.42 4.72
N LEU A 85 3.06 -4.33 4.19
CA LEU A 85 3.13 -5.75 4.55
C LEU A 85 4.48 -6.35 4.18
N ALA A 86 4.99 -6.07 2.98
CA ALA A 86 6.30 -6.52 2.53
C ALA A 86 7.41 -5.98 3.45
N LEU A 87 7.36 -4.70 3.79
CA LEU A 87 8.32 -4.06 4.68
C LEU A 87 8.33 -4.73 6.05
N VAL A 88 7.16 -4.95 6.65
CA VAL A 88 7.03 -5.68 7.93
C VAL A 88 7.56 -7.11 7.80
N TYR A 89 7.25 -7.80 6.70
CA TYR A 89 7.78 -9.12 6.44
C TYR A 89 9.31 -9.13 6.40
N PHE A 90 9.94 -8.20 5.66
CA PHE A 90 11.39 -8.15 5.51
C PHE A 90 12.11 -7.68 6.77
N ILE A 91 11.54 -6.75 7.54
CA ILE A 91 12.17 -6.18 8.74
C ILE A 91 11.93 -7.03 9.99
N VAL A 92 10.79 -7.70 10.10
CA VAL A 92 10.40 -8.42 11.32
C VAL A 92 10.38 -9.92 11.09
N VAL A 93 9.52 -10.38 10.16
CA VAL A 93 9.24 -11.81 10.00
C VAL A 93 10.45 -12.57 9.46
N LEU A 94 11.10 -12.03 8.43
CA LEU A 94 12.24 -12.63 7.76
C LEU A 94 13.46 -12.79 8.67
N PRO A 95 13.92 -11.74 9.41
CA PRO A 95 15.05 -11.92 10.32
C PRO A 95 14.71 -12.87 11.47
N VAL A 96 13.50 -12.81 12.04
CA VAL A 96 13.08 -13.77 13.08
C VAL A 96 13.12 -15.21 12.54
N ALA A 97 12.63 -15.43 11.32
CA ALA A 97 12.70 -16.74 10.67
C ALA A 97 14.15 -17.18 10.41
N MET A 98 15.03 -16.25 10.02
CA MET A 98 16.45 -16.52 9.77
C MET A 98 17.19 -16.86 11.07
N PHE A 99 16.98 -16.10 12.15
CA PHE A 99 17.51 -16.41 13.48
C PHE A 99 17.02 -17.77 13.97
N ARG A 100 15.72 -18.08 13.82
CA ARG A 100 15.16 -19.38 14.18
C ARG A 100 15.80 -20.53 13.38
N LYS A 101 16.04 -20.32 12.09
CA LYS A 101 16.72 -21.28 11.20
C LYS A 101 18.18 -21.50 11.62
N MET A 102 18.90 -20.43 11.98
CA MET A 102 20.28 -20.49 12.47
C MET A 102 20.38 -21.19 13.83
N ALA A 103 19.42 -20.95 14.73
CA ALA A 103 19.31 -21.61 16.03
C ALA A 103 18.97 -23.12 15.93
N GLY A 104 18.76 -23.66 14.72
CA GLY A 104 18.49 -25.08 14.51
C GLY A 104 17.09 -25.52 14.93
N ILE A 105 16.18 -24.58 15.21
CA ILE A 105 14.82 -24.89 15.66
C ILE A 105 13.98 -25.31 14.44
N ASP A 106 13.94 -26.62 14.19
CA ASP A 106 13.10 -27.25 13.16
C ASP A 106 11.80 -27.81 13.78
N SER A 107 10.93 -26.90 14.25
CA SER A 107 9.65 -27.27 14.87
C SER A 107 8.73 -28.07 13.93
N LEU A 108 8.85 -27.85 12.62
CA LEU A 108 8.05 -28.53 11.60
C LEU A 108 8.75 -29.76 11.02
N ARG A 109 9.93 -30.14 11.52
CA ARG A 109 10.66 -31.34 11.07
C ARG A 109 10.87 -31.36 9.54
N LEU A 110 11.02 -30.18 8.93
CA LEU A 110 11.05 -30.02 7.47
C LEU A 110 12.26 -30.71 6.84
N ARG A 111 13.37 -30.84 7.58
CA ARG A 111 14.58 -31.50 7.08
C ARG A 111 14.41 -33.01 6.88
N GLN A 112 13.53 -33.64 7.66
CA GLN A 112 13.25 -35.09 7.64
C GLN A 112 11.98 -35.43 6.86
N PHE A 113 11.14 -34.44 6.54
CA PHE A 113 9.97 -34.62 5.71
C PHE A 113 10.36 -35.15 4.31
N ARG A 114 9.81 -36.30 3.92
CA ARG A 114 10.00 -36.98 2.62
C ARG A 114 11.42 -37.53 2.34
N LYS A 115 12.32 -37.59 3.33
CA LYS A 115 13.68 -38.17 3.15
C LYS A 115 13.83 -39.63 3.58
N GLY A 116 12.78 -40.26 4.09
CA GLY A 116 12.80 -41.67 4.49
C GLY A 116 11.42 -42.33 4.46
N THR A 117 11.37 -43.60 4.84
CA THR A 117 10.15 -44.43 4.85
C THR A 117 9.27 -44.23 6.09
N SER A 118 9.79 -43.56 7.12
CA SER A 118 9.11 -43.35 8.40
C SER A 118 8.30 -42.05 8.45
N THR A 119 7.10 -42.12 9.01
CA THR A 119 6.21 -40.98 9.23
C THR A 119 6.80 -39.97 10.22
N VAL A 120 6.68 -38.68 9.89
CA VAL A 120 7.19 -37.56 10.70
C VAL A 120 6.25 -37.13 11.83
N MET A 121 5.02 -37.66 11.82
CA MET A 121 4.00 -37.40 12.82
C MET A 121 4.39 -38.00 14.18
N HIS A 122 3.96 -37.33 15.23
CA HIS A 122 4.08 -37.85 16.58
C HIS A 122 3.05 -38.96 16.78
N ILE A 123 3.53 -40.18 17.06
CA ILE A 123 2.67 -41.28 17.48
C ILE A 123 2.14 -40.94 18.88
N ARG A 124 0.84 -40.69 18.98
CA ARG A 124 0.16 -40.51 20.26
C ARG A 124 -0.20 -41.90 20.80
N ASN A 125 0.62 -42.43 21.70
CA ASN A 125 0.32 -43.66 22.44
C ASN A 125 -0.70 -43.37 23.55
N HIS A 126 -1.87 -42.86 23.18
CA HIS A 126 -2.96 -42.55 24.09
C HIS A 126 -4.08 -43.56 23.87
N LEU A 127 -4.54 -44.18 24.95
CA LEU A 127 -5.71 -45.05 24.93
C LEU A 127 -6.95 -44.15 25.02
N PHE A 128 -7.71 -44.05 23.93
CA PHE A 128 -8.93 -43.27 23.87
C PHE A 128 -9.95 -43.78 24.89
N ARG A 129 -10.43 -42.89 25.75
CA ARG A 129 -11.48 -43.15 26.74
C ARG A 129 -12.77 -42.44 26.34
N PRO A 130 -13.93 -42.89 26.85
CA PRO A 130 -15.20 -42.18 26.63
C PRO A 130 -15.15 -40.72 27.08
N GLU A 131 -14.39 -40.42 28.15
CA GLU A 131 -14.17 -39.06 28.64
C GLU A 131 -13.54 -38.11 27.60
N ASP A 132 -12.72 -38.64 26.67
CA ASP A 132 -12.06 -37.86 25.62
C ASP A 132 -13.02 -37.46 24.48
N ILE A 133 -14.17 -38.14 24.37
CA ILE A 133 -15.24 -37.76 23.43
C ILE A 133 -15.96 -36.50 23.94
N GLU A 134 -16.09 -36.37 25.27
CA GLU A 134 -16.72 -35.20 25.90
C GLU A 134 -15.80 -33.97 25.91
N LYS A 135 -14.47 -34.19 25.93
CA LYS A 135 -13.46 -33.12 25.88
C LYS A 135 -12.36 -33.43 24.86
N PRO A 136 -12.60 -33.13 23.57
CA PRO A 136 -11.71 -33.52 22.48
C PRO A 136 -10.45 -32.63 22.30
N TYR A 137 -10.24 -31.61 23.15
CA TYR A 137 -9.12 -30.67 23.08
C TYR A 137 -8.43 -30.53 24.44
#